data_AF-A0A9D6CDN7-F1
#
_entry.id   AF-A0A9D6CDN7-F1
#
_cell.length_a   1.000
_cell.length_b   1.000
_cell.length_c   1.000
_cell.angle_alpha   90.00
_cell.angle_beta   90.00
_cell.angle_gamma   90.00
#
_symmetry.space_group_name_H-M   'P 1'
#
loop_
_entity.id
_entity.type
_entity.pdbx_description
1 polymer ?
#
loop_
_entity_poly.entity_id
_entity_poly.type
_entity_poly.pdbx_seq_one_letter_code
_entity_poly.pdbx_strand_id
1 'polypeptide(L)'
;MSITTKPTILALAIPALGAFFSASALADDPPCFYESRSGDTNNIECATYHSEISNTRAFVETVVNRGKYDKNDKHDKHDKHDKHDKSSKQAVIIDVRSTTEYKAGHPEHAYNVPYPYIYQYCKDVGNPGPADDRYPDGACKSTDTTQGDGGLLKQNAADFVNYVESIIPNKDTPIYTMCRTGVRSVGAANRLEEAGYTNVRNMWEGFVGVNLKAPYYVRDANGDPVIPLTTKDLPVDLNHDGVLTDDDKNGWRYHLGLPYDTRLLPPLIYKPDAETYYWD
;
A
#
# COMPACT_ATOMS: atom_id res chain seq x y z
N MET A 1 17.38 -47.92 -82.44
CA MET A 1 18.46 -48.36 -81.52
C MET A 1 19.12 -47.14 -80.94
N SER A 2 18.87 -46.84 -79.66
CA SER A 2 19.89 -46.59 -78.64
C SER A 2 19.17 -46.07 -77.39
N ILE A 3 19.35 -46.81 -76.31
CA ILE A 3 18.81 -46.56 -74.97
C ILE A 3 19.77 -45.59 -74.28
N THR A 4 19.27 -44.60 -73.56
CA THR A 4 20.09 -43.83 -72.62
C THR A 4 19.31 -43.63 -71.33
N THR A 5 19.63 -44.46 -70.34
CA THR A 5 19.20 -44.36 -68.96
C THR A 5 19.98 -43.26 -68.25
N LYS A 6 19.29 -42.45 -67.41
CA LYS A 6 19.92 -41.56 -66.43
C LYS A 6 19.41 -41.91 -65.03
N PRO A 7 20.25 -41.76 -63.99
CA PRO A 7 20.08 -42.44 -62.73
C PRO A 7 19.19 -41.65 -61.75
N THR A 8 18.44 -42.39 -60.96
CA THR A 8 17.64 -41.92 -59.83
C THR A 8 18.56 -41.50 -58.69
N ILE A 9 18.58 -40.22 -58.31
CA ILE A 9 19.22 -39.74 -57.09
C ILE A 9 18.20 -39.83 -55.96
N LEU A 10 18.42 -40.76 -55.04
CA LEU A 10 17.66 -40.90 -53.81
C LEU A 10 18.17 -39.85 -52.80
N ALA A 11 17.42 -38.76 -52.62
CA ALA A 11 17.72 -37.78 -51.58
C ALA A 11 17.26 -38.33 -50.21
N LEU A 12 18.22 -38.67 -49.34
CA LEU A 12 17.95 -38.95 -47.93
C LEU A 12 17.56 -37.63 -47.24
N ALA A 13 16.31 -37.51 -46.80
CA ALA A 13 15.87 -36.46 -45.90
C ALA A 13 16.37 -36.77 -44.48
N ILE A 14 17.32 -35.97 -43.99
CA ILE A 14 17.75 -35.99 -42.58
C ILE A 14 16.73 -35.13 -41.80
N PRO A 15 16.00 -35.67 -40.81
CA PRO A 15 15.20 -34.83 -39.94
C PRO A 15 16.16 -34.07 -39.01
N ALA A 16 16.25 -32.76 -39.19
CA ALA A 16 16.87 -31.89 -38.22
C ALA A 16 16.02 -31.93 -36.94
N LEU A 17 16.48 -32.65 -35.92
CA LEU A 17 15.97 -32.49 -34.56
C LEU A 17 16.27 -31.05 -34.13
N GLY A 18 15.27 -30.18 -34.21
CA GLY A 18 15.28 -28.90 -33.50
C GLY A 18 15.24 -29.19 -32.02
N ALA A 19 16.37 -29.05 -31.34
CA ALA A 19 16.41 -28.97 -29.89
C ALA A 19 15.64 -27.70 -29.49
N PHE A 20 14.43 -27.88 -28.97
CA PHE A 20 13.74 -26.82 -28.24
C PHE A 20 14.54 -26.55 -26.97
N PHE A 21 15.39 -25.53 -27.01
CA PHE A 21 15.85 -24.89 -25.80
C PHE A 21 14.63 -24.18 -25.18
N SER A 22 13.95 -24.86 -24.26
CA SER A 22 13.14 -24.17 -23.27
C SER A 22 14.11 -23.36 -22.41
N ALA A 23 14.35 -22.11 -22.81
CA ALA A 23 14.87 -21.12 -21.89
C ALA A 23 13.79 -20.96 -20.81
N SER A 24 14.00 -21.56 -19.65
CA SER A 24 13.37 -21.11 -18.43
C SER A 24 13.79 -19.65 -18.27
N ALA A 25 12.92 -18.72 -18.67
CA ALA A 25 13.03 -17.34 -18.24
C ALA A 25 13.05 -17.40 -16.72
N LEU A 26 14.20 -17.07 -16.13
CA LEU A 26 14.25 -16.70 -14.72
C LEU A 26 13.28 -15.53 -14.63
N ALA A 27 12.18 -15.70 -13.88
CA ALA A 27 11.34 -14.58 -13.53
C ALA A 27 12.27 -13.56 -12.85
N ASP A 28 12.39 -12.36 -13.44
CA ASP A 28 13.14 -11.27 -12.82
C ASP A 28 12.59 -11.11 -11.40
N ASP A 29 13.48 -11.10 -10.41
CA ASP A 29 13.10 -10.84 -9.01
C ASP A 29 12.24 -9.56 -8.98
N PRO A 30 11.06 -9.58 -8.35
CA PRO A 30 10.18 -8.41 -8.34
C PRO A 30 10.97 -7.22 -7.81
N PRO A 31 10.83 -6.02 -8.42
CA PRO A 31 11.63 -4.87 -8.05
C PRO A 31 11.36 -4.54 -6.58
N CYS A 32 12.31 -4.90 -5.71
CA CYS A 32 12.26 -4.50 -4.32
C CYS A 32 12.29 -2.97 -4.28
N PHE A 33 11.17 -2.36 -3.88
CA PHE A 33 11.13 -0.94 -3.57
C PHE A 33 11.92 -0.70 -2.28
N TYR A 34 13.22 -0.50 -2.42
CA TYR A 34 14.12 -0.12 -1.34
C TYR A 34 13.85 1.34 -0.92
N GLU A 35 12.88 1.56 -0.03
CA GLU A 35 12.93 2.72 0.86
C GLU A 35 12.88 2.23 2.31
N SER A 36 14.07 2.13 2.92
CA SER A 36 14.23 1.94 4.36
C SER A 36 13.73 3.18 5.10
N ARG A 37 12.40 3.24 5.29
CA ARG A 37 11.73 4.14 6.23
C ARG A 37 11.19 3.40 7.45
N SER A 38 11.27 2.06 7.47
CA SER A 38 10.76 1.24 8.59
C SER A 38 11.69 1.22 9.81
N GLY A 39 12.96 1.60 9.66
CA GLY A 39 13.97 1.43 10.71
C GLY A 39 14.27 -0.04 11.07
N ASP A 40 13.62 -1.00 10.42
CA ASP A 40 13.88 -2.43 10.57
C ASP A 40 14.82 -2.87 9.45
N THR A 41 16.12 -2.85 9.74
CA THR A 41 17.17 -3.30 8.82
C THR A 41 17.22 -4.83 8.66
N ASN A 42 16.37 -5.58 9.37
CA ASN A 42 16.44 -7.03 9.42
C ASN A 42 15.28 -7.74 8.70
N ASN A 43 14.29 -7.00 8.20
CA ASN A 43 13.21 -7.51 7.34
C ASN A 43 12.82 -6.45 6.30
N ILE A 44 13.63 -6.33 5.25
CA ILE A 44 13.18 -5.68 4.02
C ILE A 44 12.21 -6.67 3.35
N GLU A 45 10.92 -6.58 3.70
CA GLU A 45 9.89 -7.27 2.94
C GLU A 45 9.79 -6.55 1.58
N CYS A 46 10.38 -7.13 0.53
CA CYS A 46 10.18 -6.63 -0.82
C CYS A 46 8.69 -6.65 -1.14
N ALA A 47 8.20 -5.58 -1.78
CA ALA A 47 6.82 -5.53 -2.27
C ALA A 47 6.64 -6.64 -3.32
N THR A 48 5.83 -7.64 -2.99
CA THR A 48 5.42 -8.66 -3.98
C THR A 48 4.17 -8.22 -4.72
N TYR A 49 3.35 -7.35 -4.09
CA TYR A 49 2.03 -6.95 -4.58
C TYR A 49 2.08 -6.16 -5.89
N HIS A 50 0.94 -6.11 -6.57
CA HIS A 50 0.79 -5.63 -7.95
C HIS A 50 1.51 -4.30 -8.25
N SER A 51 1.25 -3.22 -7.48
CA SER A 51 1.93 -1.92 -7.65
C SER A 51 1.61 -0.94 -6.52
N GLU A 52 2.31 0.20 -6.46
CA GLU A 52 1.84 1.37 -5.71
C GLU A 52 0.62 2.02 -6.37
N ILE A 53 -0.11 2.83 -5.61
CA ILE A 53 -1.18 3.71 -6.07
C ILE A 53 -1.11 5.04 -5.32
N SER A 54 -1.27 6.17 -6.01
CA SER A 54 -1.31 7.46 -5.33
C SER A 54 -2.63 7.63 -4.57
N ASN A 55 -2.57 8.34 -3.43
CA ASN A 55 -3.75 8.69 -2.64
C ASN A 55 -4.89 9.30 -3.46
N THR A 56 -4.59 10.22 -4.39
CA THR A 56 -5.62 10.86 -5.24
C THR A 56 -6.31 9.85 -6.15
N ARG A 57 -5.56 8.89 -6.71
CA ARG A 57 -6.17 7.85 -7.56
C ARG A 57 -7.02 6.90 -6.73
N ALA A 58 -6.53 6.49 -5.57
CA ALA A 58 -7.29 5.66 -4.64
C ALA A 58 -8.59 6.35 -4.20
N PHE A 59 -8.56 7.66 -3.92
CA PHE A 59 -9.75 8.45 -3.63
C PHE A 59 -10.78 8.43 -4.77
N VAL A 60 -10.33 8.63 -6.02
CA VAL A 60 -11.22 8.59 -7.19
C VAL A 60 -11.88 7.21 -7.34
N GLU A 61 -11.08 6.15 -7.26
CA GLU A 61 -11.54 4.77 -7.49
C GLU A 61 -12.43 4.26 -6.33
N THR A 62 -12.15 4.63 -5.07
CA THR A 62 -12.85 4.05 -3.90
C THR A 62 -13.99 4.92 -3.36
N VAL A 63 -13.91 6.24 -3.50
CA VAL A 63 -14.90 7.20 -2.97
C VAL A 63 -15.71 7.82 -4.09
N VAL A 64 -15.08 8.51 -5.05
CA VAL A 64 -15.80 9.27 -6.09
C VAL A 64 -16.58 8.36 -7.05
N ASN A 65 -16.01 7.21 -7.39
CA ASN A 65 -16.61 6.22 -8.28
C ASN A 65 -17.52 5.23 -7.55
N ARG A 66 -17.63 5.32 -6.22
CA ARG A 66 -18.47 4.42 -5.44
C ARG A 66 -19.92 4.44 -5.94
N GLY A 67 -20.46 3.27 -6.23
CA GLY A 67 -21.83 3.12 -6.79
C GLY A 67 -21.99 3.56 -8.26
N LYS A 68 -20.90 3.93 -8.95
CA LYS A 68 -20.88 4.31 -10.38
C LYS A 68 -20.22 3.25 -11.29
N TYR A 69 -19.62 2.21 -10.72
CA TYR A 69 -18.96 1.14 -11.48
C TYR A 69 -19.89 0.45 -12.49
N ASP A 70 -21.20 0.41 -12.23
CA ASP A 70 -22.22 -0.17 -13.13
C ASP A 70 -22.58 0.72 -14.35
N LYS A 71 -22.11 1.98 -14.45
CA LYS A 71 -22.56 2.96 -15.48
C LYS A 71 -21.53 3.31 -16.55
N ASN A 72 -20.25 3.05 -16.30
CA ASN A 72 -19.16 3.49 -17.18
C ASN A 72 -18.61 2.38 -18.08
N ASP A 73 -19.07 1.13 -17.92
CA ASP A 73 -18.72 0.03 -18.81
C ASP A 73 -19.66 0.01 -20.02
N LYS A 74 -19.29 0.72 -21.09
CA LYS A 74 -19.90 0.59 -22.42
C LYS A 74 -19.18 -0.45 -23.29
N HIS A 75 -18.21 -1.19 -22.74
CA HIS A 75 -17.33 -2.04 -23.55
C HIS A 75 -17.74 -3.52 -23.56
N ASP A 76 -18.46 -4.02 -22.55
CA ASP A 76 -18.96 -5.40 -22.52
C ASP A 76 -20.48 -5.47 -22.70
N LYS A 77 -20.94 -5.42 -23.95
CA LYS A 77 -22.35 -5.65 -24.32
C LYS A 77 -22.65 -7.06 -24.83
N HIS A 78 -21.74 -8.03 -24.67
CA HIS A 78 -21.92 -9.33 -25.34
C HIS A 78 -22.14 -10.57 -24.48
N ASP A 79 -21.91 -10.56 -23.16
CA ASP A 79 -22.11 -11.76 -22.34
C ASP A 79 -23.18 -11.57 -21.25
N LYS A 80 -24.39 -12.06 -21.56
CA LYS A 80 -25.56 -12.05 -20.67
C LYS A 80 -25.63 -13.31 -19.79
N HIS A 81 -24.54 -13.71 -19.13
CA HIS A 81 -24.59 -14.96 -18.34
C HIS A 81 -24.07 -14.93 -16.90
N ASP A 82 -23.55 -13.83 -16.36
CA ASP A 82 -23.15 -13.80 -14.95
C ASP A 82 -23.83 -12.68 -14.15
N LYS A 83 -24.77 -13.09 -13.29
CA LYS A 83 -25.41 -12.22 -12.28
C LYS A 83 -24.55 -12.01 -11.03
N HIS A 84 -23.34 -12.58 -10.98
CA HIS A 84 -22.42 -12.47 -9.84
C HIS A 84 -21.37 -11.35 -9.96
N ASP A 85 -21.25 -10.69 -11.11
CA ASP A 85 -20.16 -9.76 -11.42
C ASP A 85 -20.56 -8.27 -11.37
N LYS A 86 -21.17 -7.83 -10.26
CA LYS A 86 -21.51 -6.40 -10.06
C LYS A 86 -20.77 -5.73 -8.91
N SER A 87 -20.23 -6.54 -7.99
CA SER A 87 -19.54 -6.08 -6.77
C SER A 87 -18.02 -6.26 -6.84
N SER A 88 -17.53 -7.09 -7.76
CA SER A 88 -16.12 -7.48 -7.91
C SER A 88 -15.19 -6.33 -8.30
N LYS A 89 -15.71 -5.31 -9.02
CA LYS A 89 -14.90 -4.22 -9.58
C LYS A 89 -14.78 -3.00 -8.65
N GLN A 90 -15.62 -2.90 -7.61
CA GLN A 90 -15.58 -1.76 -6.69
C GLN A 90 -14.32 -1.84 -5.83
N ALA A 91 -13.40 -0.90 -6.03
CA ALA A 91 -12.19 -0.83 -5.23
C ALA A 91 -12.51 -0.50 -3.76
N VAL A 92 -11.72 -1.06 -2.85
CA VAL A 92 -11.86 -0.90 -1.40
C VAL A 92 -10.52 -0.53 -0.75
N ILE A 93 -10.58 0.28 0.31
CA ILE A 93 -9.40 0.62 1.11
C ILE A 93 -9.37 -0.28 2.35
N ILE A 94 -8.23 -0.92 2.61
CA ILE A 94 -7.93 -1.57 3.88
C ILE A 94 -6.91 -0.70 4.64
N ASP A 95 -7.41 0.00 5.65
CA ASP A 95 -6.60 0.81 6.56
C ASP A 95 -6.04 -0.06 7.68
N VAL A 96 -4.73 -0.28 7.65
CA VAL A 96 -4.02 -1.13 8.63
C VAL A 96 -3.46 -0.36 9.82
N ARG A 97 -3.85 0.90 9.98
CA ARG A 97 -3.50 1.68 11.18
C ARG A 97 -4.21 1.15 12.41
N SER A 98 -3.76 1.60 13.57
CA SER A 98 -4.47 1.36 14.83
C SER A 98 -5.90 1.92 14.80
N THR A 99 -6.75 1.39 15.68
CA THR A 99 -8.15 1.82 15.82
C THR A 99 -8.27 3.28 16.25
N THR A 100 -7.33 3.77 17.06
CA THR A 100 -7.23 5.19 17.47
C THR A 100 -6.82 6.10 16.31
N GLU A 101 -5.84 5.68 15.49
CA GLU A 101 -5.47 6.39 14.26
C GLU A 101 -6.63 6.47 13.27
N TYR A 102 -7.38 5.37 13.11
CA TYR A 102 -8.56 5.33 12.25
C TYR A 102 -9.69 6.21 12.81
N LYS A 103 -9.97 6.17 14.12
CA LYS A 103 -10.98 7.04 14.77
C LYS A 103 -10.64 8.53 14.65
N ALA A 104 -9.36 8.91 14.74
CA ALA A 104 -8.93 10.29 14.59
C ALA A 104 -9.17 10.83 13.16
N GLY A 105 -9.29 9.95 12.17
CA GLY A 105 -9.69 10.26 10.82
C GLY A 105 -9.29 9.15 9.84
N HIS A 106 -10.15 8.86 8.86
CA HIS A 106 -9.92 7.81 7.86
C HIS A 106 -10.63 8.13 6.53
N PRO A 107 -10.15 7.62 5.38
CA PRO A 107 -10.85 7.75 4.12
C PRO A 107 -12.26 7.20 4.20
N GLU A 108 -13.21 7.89 3.58
CA GLU A 108 -14.61 7.47 3.60
C GLU A 108 -14.74 6.04 3.02
N HIS A 109 -15.49 5.19 3.73
CA HIS A 109 -15.70 3.79 3.37
C HIS A 109 -14.47 2.85 3.40
N ALA A 110 -13.34 3.29 3.95
CA ALA A 110 -12.23 2.38 4.23
C ALA A 110 -12.60 1.40 5.35
N TYR A 111 -12.18 0.14 5.25
CA TYR A 111 -12.25 -0.81 6.37
C TYR A 111 -11.01 -0.67 7.22
N ASN A 112 -11.15 -0.67 8.55
CA ASN A 112 -10.01 -0.78 9.44
C ASN A 112 -9.73 -2.24 9.76
N VAL A 113 -8.48 -2.67 9.53
CA VAL A 113 -7.97 -3.98 9.93
C VAL A 113 -6.51 -3.79 10.39
N PRO A 114 -6.26 -3.44 11.66
CA PRO A 114 -4.93 -3.06 12.14
C PRO A 114 -3.86 -4.11 11.83
N TYR A 115 -2.70 -3.74 11.27
CA TYR A 115 -1.60 -4.68 10.99
C TYR A 115 -0.25 -3.93 10.92
N PRO A 116 0.88 -4.53 11.34
CA PRO A 116 1.04 -5.85 11.99
C PRO A 116 0.81 -5.82 13.51
N TYR A 117 0.27 -4.71 14.02
CA TYR A 117 0.05 -4.51 15.45
C TYR A 117 -1.32 -3.90 15.72
N ILE A 118 -1.94 -4.34 16.81
CA ILE A 118 -3.09 -3.70 17.45
C ILE A 118 -2.53 -2.88 18.62
N TYR A 119 -2.87 -1.60 18.67
CA TYR A 119 -2.45 -0.71 19.76
C TYR A 119 -3.59 -0.60 20.78
N GLN A 120 -3.33 -1.01 22.02
CA GLN A 120 -4.28 -0.85 23.13
C GLN A 120 -4.05 0.45 23.90
N TYR A 121 -2.78 0.90 24.06
CA TYR A 121 -2.44 2.18 24.71
C TYR A 121 -1.02 2.64 24.32
N CYS A 122 -0.71 3.93 24.45
CA CYS A 122 0.65 4.47 24.35
C CYS A 122 1.28 4.61 25.74
N LYS A 123 2.53 4.15 25.93
CA LYS A 123 3.29 4.35 27.17
C LYS A 123 4.45 5.30 26.94
N ASP A 124 4.58 6.29 27.83
CA ASP A 124 5.78 7.13 27.94
C ASP A 124 6.88 6.40 28.70
N VAL A 125 8.08 6.34 28.11
CA VAL A 125 9.26 5.77 28.76
C VAL A 125 9.64 6.64 29.96
N GLY A 126 9.57 6.07 31.16
CA GLY A 126 9.96 6.76 32.40
C GLY A 126 8.84 7.50 33.13
N ASN A 127 7.59 7.45 32.64
CA ASN A 127 6.44 7.99 33.37
C ASN A 127 5.21 7.06 33.22
N PRO A 128 5.04 6.03 34.07
CA PRO A 128 3.98 5.02 33.96
C PRO A 128 2.58 5.55 34.38
N GLY A 129 2.35 6.85 34.27
CA GLY A 129 1.04 7.46 34.49
C GLY A 129 0.04 7.12 33.39
N PRO A 130 -1.26 7.35 33.61
CA PRO A 130 -2.35 7.00 32.69
C PRO A 130 -2.43 7.88 31.42
N ALA A 131 -1.35 8.55 31.03
CA ALA A 131 -1.38 9.46 29.90
C ALA A 131 -1.08 8.70 28.60
N ASP A 132 -2.13 8.47 27.80
CA ASP A 132 -2.04 7.97 26.43
C ASP A 132 -1.42 9.07 25.53
N ASP A 133 -0.08 9.14 25.45
CA ASP A 133 0.63 10.20 24.72
C ASP A 133 0.58 9.99 23.21
N ARG A 134 -0.49 10.51 22.60
CA ARG A 134 -0.76 10.44 21.16
C ARG A 134 -0.56 11.77 20.44
N TYR A 135 -0.18 11.68 19.17
CA TYR A 135 -0.35 12.78 18.22
C TYR A 135 -1.86 13.02 17.96
N PRO A 136 -2.25 14.21 17.47
CA PRO A 136 -3.64 14.50 17.11
C PRO A 136 -4.23 13.59 16.01
N ASP A 137 -3.40 12.81 15.33
CA ASP A 137 -3.80 11.81 14.33
C ASP A 137 -4.01 10.41 14.92
N GLY A 138 -3.94 10.26 16.25
CA GLY A 138 -4.15 9.00 16.98
C GLY A 138 -2.91 8.11 17.08
N ALA A 139 -1.80 8.44 16.43
CA ALA A 139 -0.56 7.66 16.53
C ALA A 139 0.14 7.88 17.88
N CYS A 140 0.78 6.86 18.43
CA CYS A 140 1.62 7.01 19.62
C CYS A 140 2.85 7.89 19.35
N LYS A 141 3.21 8.77 20.29
CA LYS A 141 4.45 9.56 20.25
C LYS A 141 5.67 8.76 20.68
N SER A 142 5.51 7.94 21.73
CA SER A 142 6.52 6.99 22.19
C SER A 142 6.21 5.60 21.64
N THR A 143 7.18 4.99 20.95
CA THR A 143 7.11 3.62 20.44
C THR A 143 8.13 2.72 21.13
N ASP A 144 8.54 3.02 22.37
CA ASP A 144 9.52 2.17 23.05
C ASP A 144 8.96 0.75 23.27
N THR A 145 9.35 -0.14 22.37
CA THR A 145 9.03 -1.56 22.39
C THR A 145 9.92 -2.35 23.34
N THR A 146 10.90 -1.72 24.00
CA THR A 146 11.89 -2.39 24.86
C THR A 146 11.42 -2.59 26.30
N GLN A 147 10.34 -1.93 26.71
CA GLN A 147 9.71 -2.12 28.02
C GLN A 147 8.36 -2.83 27.88
N GLY A 148 8.38 -4.17 27.86
CA GLY A 148 7.22 -5.03 28.13
C GLY A 148 5.91 -4.61 27.47
N ASP A 149 5.75 -5.01 26.19
CA ASP A 149 4.58 -5.60 25.50
C ASP A 149 3.13 -5.17 25.77
N GLY A 150 2.78 -4.47 26.84
CA GLY A 150 1.38 -4.38 27.22
C GLY A 150 0.50 -3.46 26.34
N GLY A 151 1.07 -2.60 25.49
CA GLY A 151 0.28 -1.66 24.65
C GLY A 151 0.26 -2.01 23.16
N LEU A 152 1.18 -2.87 22.71
CA LEU A 152 1.39 -3.22 21.30
C LEU A 152 1.23 -4.73 21.16
N LEU A 153 0.05 -5.16 20.73
CA LEU A 153 -0.24 -6.56 20.49
C LEU A 153 0.13 -6.89 19.05
N LYS A 154 1.05 -7.86 18.86
CA LYS A 154 1.36 -8.35 17.52
C LYS A 154 0.16 -9.09 16.95
N GLN A 155 -0.33 -8.62 15.80
CA GLN A 155 -1.38 -9.30 15.08
C GLN A 155 -0.80 -10.46 14.28
N ASN A 156 -1.46 -11.61 14.35
CA ASN A 156 -1.11 -12.77 13.52
C ASN A 156 -1.46 -12.49 12.05
N ALA A 157 -0.55 -12.85 11.14
CA ALA A 157 -0.75 -12.65 9.70
C ALA A 157 -1.93 -13.46 9.13
N ALA A 158 -2.15 -14.70 9.61
CA ALA A 158 -3.28 -15.52 9.21
C ALA A 158 -4.60 -14.93 9.71
N ASP A 159 -4.65 -14.43 10.94
CA ASP A 159 -5.86 -13.78 11.48
C ASP A 159 -6.21 -12.51 10.71
N PHE A 160 -5.20 -11.71 10.35
CA PHE A 160 -5.36 -10.56 9.45
C PHE A 160 -5.98 -10.96 8.11
N VAL A 161 -5.39 -11.95 7.42
CA VAL A 161 -5.87 -12.43 6.12
C VAL A 161 -7.28 -12.99 6.22
N ASN A 162 -7.55 -13.86 7.21
CA ASN A 162 -8.86 -14.47 7.43
C ASN A 162 -9.95 -13.40 7.66
N TYR A 163 -9.61 -12.34 8.41
CA TYR A 163 -10.54 -11.25 8.63
C TYR A 163 -10.83 -10.49 7.33
N VAL A 164 -9.81 -10.16 6.54
CA VAL A 164 -10.00 -9.50 5.24
C VAL A 164 -10.82 -10.37 4.29
N GLU A 165 -10.57 -11.68 4.21
CA GLU A 165 -11.38 -12.63 3.43
C GLU A 165 -12.84 -12.69 3.85
N SER A 166 -13.13 -12.55 5.15
CA SER A 166 -14.51 -12.52 5.64
C SER A 166 -15.28 -11.28 5.16
N ILE A 167 -14.57 -10.17 4.90
CA ILE A 167 -15.15 -8.91 4.42
C ILE A 167 -15.18 -8.87 2.88
N ILE A 168 -14.12 -9.38 2.24
CA ILE A 168 -13.85 -9.31 0.80
C ILE A 168 -13.60 -10.73 0.29
N PRO A 169 -14.63 -11.57 0.16
CA PRO A 169 -14.44 -12.97 -0.25
C PRO A 169 -13.98 -13.12 -1.70
N ASN A 170 -14.20 -12.12 -2.56
CA ASN A 170 -13.74 -12.13 -3.94
C ASN A 170 -12.29 -11.63 -4.04
N LYS A 171 -11.38 -12.54 -4.39
CA LYS A 171 -9.93 -12.29 -4.50
C LYS A 171 -9.51 -11.38 -5.65
N ASP A 172 -10.39 -11.17 -6.63
CA ASP A 172 -10.15 -10.24 -7.74
C ASP A 172 -10.57 -8.80 -7.42
N THR A 173 -11.16 -8.56 -6.23
CA THR A 173 -11.54 -7.21 -5.80
C THR A 173 -10.31 -6.32 -5.71
N PRO A 174 -10.30 -5.12 -6.33
CA PRO A 174 -9.19 -4.18 -6.16
C PRO A 174 -9.09 -3.73 -4.70
N ILE A 175 -7.96 -4.01 -4.04
CA ILE A 175 -7.69 -3.64 -2.65
C ILE A 175 -6.55 -2.65 -2.59
N TYR A 176 -6.78 -1.51 -1.93
CA TYR A 176 -5.74 -0.51 -1.65
C TYR A 176 -5.41 -0.52 -0.16
N THR A 177 -4.19 -0.95 0.19
CA THR A 177 -3.74 -0.95 1.58
C THR A 177 -3.23 0.44 1.96
N MET A 178 -3.49 0.83 3.20
CA MET A 178 -3.08 2.14 3.74
C MET A 178 -2.52 1.99 5.14
N CYS A 179 -1.48 2.74 5.45
CA CYS A 179 -1.11 3.01 6.84
C CYS A 179 -0.89 4.51 7.06
N ARG A 180 -0.18 4.89 8.13
CA ARG A 180 0.10 6.30 8.44
C ARG A 180 1.03 6.96 7.42
N THR A 181 2.09 6.27 7.02
CA THR A 181 3.20 6.82 6.20
C THR A 181 3.58 5.93 5.02
N GLY A 182 2.76 4.93 4.68
CA GLY A 182 2.94 3.98 3.56
C GLY A 182 3.72 2.69 3.85
N VAL A 183 4.57 2.68 4.88
CA VAL A 183 5.53 1.57 5.10
C VAL A 183 4.88 0.29 5.66
N ARG A 184 4.04 0.40 6.70
CA ARG A 184 3.42 -0.78 7.34
C ARG A 184 2.47 -1.53 6.41
N SER A 185 1.86 -0.81 5.48
CA SER A 185 0.85 -1.34 4.54
C SER A 185 1.45 -2.19 3.42
N VAL A 186 2.78 -2.14 3.22
CA VAL A 186 3.53 -3.06 2.35
C VAL A 186 3.36 -4.50 2.83
N GLY A 187 3.66 -4.76 4.11
CA GLY A 187 3.57 -6.11 4.67
C GLY A 187 2.14 -6.65 4.64
N ALA A 188 1.14 -5.79 4.89
CA ALA A 188 -0.26 -6.17 4.73
C ALA A 188 -0.60 -6.56 3.28
N ALA A 189 -0.13 -5.77 2.30
CA ALA A 189 -0.36 -6.06 0.90
C ALA A 189 0.29 -7.38 0.46
N ASN A 190 1.52 -7.65 0.89
CA ASN A 190 2.20 -8.92 0.68
C ASN A 190 1.37 -10.09 1.23
N ARG A 191 0.83 -9.99 2.46
CA ARG A 191 0.03 -11.08 3.04
C ARG A 191 -1.27 -11.35 2.29
N LEU A 192 -1.89 -10.32 1.72
CA LEU A 192 -3.08 -10.48 0.90
C LEU A 192 -2.74 -11.16 -0.43
N GLU A 193 -1.65 -10.76 -1.08
CA GLU A 193 -1.23 -11.43 -2.31
C GLU A 193 -0.81 -12.89 -2.08
N GLU A 194 -0.07 -13.18 -1.00
CA GLU A 194 0.26 -14.56 -0.57
C GLU A 194 -1.03 -15.40 -0.39
N ALA A 195 -2.12 -14.77 0.04
CA ALA A 195 -3.44 -15.38 0.19
C ALA A 195 -4.25 -15.46 -1.12
N GLY A 196 -3.67 -15.07 -2.26
CA GLY A 196 -4.26 -15.19 -3.60
C GLY A 196 -5.08 -13.99 -4.06
N TYR A 197 -5.02 -12.84 -3.39
CA TYR A 197 -5.60 -11.60 -3.94
C TYR A 197 -4.77 -11.09 -5.12
N THR A 198 -5.40 -10.82 -6.26
CA THR A 198 -4.70 -10.56 -7.53
C THR A 198 -4.51 -9.08 -7.84
N ASN A 199 -5.23 -8.19 -7.15
CA ASN A 199 -5.25 -6.75 -7.43
C ASN A 199 -5.06 -5.93 -6.15
N VAL A 200 -3.92 -6.14 -5.48
CA VAL A 200 -3.55 -5.42 -4.26
C VAL A 200 -2.55 -4.32 -4.59
N ARG A 201 -2.83 -3.08 -4.17
CA ARG A 201 -1.91 -1.95 -4.31
C ARG A 201 -1.70 -1.24 -2.99
N ASN A 202 -0.52 -0.67 -2.78
CA ASN A 202 -0.20 0.08 -1.58
C ASN A 202 -0.26 1.60 -1.83
N MET A 203 -0.81 2.34 -0.87
CA MET A 203 -0.76 3.81 -0.87
C MET A 203 0.50 4.30 -0.15
N TRP A 204 1.58 4.53 -0.91
CA TRP A 204 2.90 4.87 -0.37
C TRP A 204 2.91 6.18 0.41
N GLU A 205 2.11 7.18 0.04
CA GLU A 205 2.05 8.43 0.79
C GLU A 205 1.31 8.28 2.13
N GLY A 206 0.51 7.22 2.30
CA GLY A 206 -0.25 6.95 3.52
C GLY A 206 -1.28 8.03 3.88
N PHE A 207 -1.89 7.90 5.05
CA PHE A 207 -2.92 8.84 5.49
C PHE A 207 -2.35 10.20 5.94
N VAL A 208 -1.22 10.18 6.62
CA VAL A 208 -0.53 11.38 7.15
C VAL A 208 0.68 11.73 6.28
N GLY A 209 1.46 10.73 5.87
CA GLY A 209 2.64 10.91 5.05
C GLY A 209 3.86 11.44 5.79
N VAL A 210 4.84 11.90 5.02
CA VAL A 210 6.12 12.39 5.52
C VAL A 210 6.39 13.79 5.00
N ASN A 211 7.33 14.49 5.63
CA ASN A 211 7.92 15.68 5.03
C ASN A 211 8.83 15.24 3.90
N LEU A 212 8.51 15.68 2.68
CA LEU A 212 9.44 15.52 1.56
C LEU A 212 10.70 16.31 1.85
N LYS A 213 11.82 15.85 1.30
CA LYS A 213 13.09 16.57 1.42
C LYS A 213 13.63 16.89 0.04
N ALA A 214 14.25 18.05 -0.08
CA ALA A 214 14.91 18.47 -1.30
C ALA A 214 16.32 19.02 -1.00
N PRO A 215 17.24 18.95 -1.97
CA PRO A 215 18.52 19.61 -1.86
C PRO A 215 18.32 21.12 -1.65
N TYR A 216 18.94 21.66 -0.61
CA TYR A 216 18.95 23.10 -0.35
C TYR A 216 20.27 23.72 -0.79
N TYR A 217 20.19 24.73 -1.66
CA TYR A 217 21.35 25.50 -2.13
C TYR A 217 21.41 26.85 -1.40
N VAL A 218 22.57 27.20 -0.86
CA VAL A 218 22.82 28.56 -0.37
C VAL A 218 23.07 29.44 -1.58
N ARG A 219 22.42 30.62 -1.67
CA ARG A 219 22.72 31.60 -2.71
C ARG A 219 23.86 32.52 -2.28
N ASP A 220 24.71 32.92 -3.20
CA ASP A 220 25.74 33.93 -2.93
C ASP A 220 25.14 35.35 -2.90
N ALA A 221 26.00 36.36 -2.71
CA ALA A 221 25.60 37.76 -2.66
C ALA A 221 24.96 38.28 -3.97
N ASN A 222 25.17 37.58 -5.09
CA ASN A 222 24.59 37.91 -6.40
C ASN A 222 23.30 37.13 -6.67
N GLY A 223 22.91 36.23 -5.77
CA GLY A 223 21.74 35.36 -5.92
C GLY A 223 22.03 34.08 -6.70
N ASP A 224 23.29 33.78 -7.04
CA ASP A 224 23.63 32.56 -7.77
C ASP A 224 23.64 31.34 -6.82
N PRO A 225 23.12 30.17 -7.23
CA PRO A 225 23.18 28.97 -6.39
C PRO A 225 24.64 28.56 -6.15
N VAL A 226 25.09 28.63 -4.90
CA VAL A 226 26.36 28.03 -4.49
C VAL A 226 26.10 26.55 -4.32
N ILE A 227 26.75 25.72 -5.15
CA ILE A 227 26.78 24.27 -4.95
C ILE A 227 27.61 24.00 -3.69
N PRO A 228 27.02 23.65 -2.53
CA PRO A 228 27.80 23.31 -1.36
C PRO A 228 28.45 21.95 -1.60
N LEU A 229 29.66 21.72 -1.06
CA LEU A 229 30.26 20.37 -1.04
C LEU A 229 29.43 19.36 -0.22
N THR A 230 28.43 19.83 0.53
CA THR A 230 27.48 19.03 1.31
C THR A 230 26.04 19.44 0.97
N THR A 231 25.34 18.63 0.17
CA THR A 231 23.89 18.72 0.01
C THR A 231 23.23 18.27 1.31
N LYS A 232 22.69 19.22 2.09
CA LYS A 232 21.80 18.88 3.21
C LYS A 232 20.38 18.86 2.68
N ASP A 233 19.78 17.68 2.63
CA ASP A 233 18.36 17.52 2.34
C ASP A 233 17.54 18.15 3.47
N LEU A 234 16.80 19.21 3.13
CA LEU A 234 15.93 19.92 4.06
C LEU A 234 14.46 19.58 3.77
N PRO A 235 13.61 19.58 4.81
CA PRO A 235 12.17 19.47 4.61
C PRO A 235 11.66 20.53 3.63
N VAL A 236 10.78 20.11 2.73
CA VAL A 236 10.09 21.00 1.80
C VAL A 236 8.86 21.54 2.49
N ASP A 237 8.74 22.87 2.53
CA ASP A 237 7.49 23.58 2.77
C ASP A 237 6.58 23.34 1.55
N LEU A 238 5.68 22.38 1.68
CA LEU A 238 4.84 21.91 0.58
C LEU A 238 3.66 22.85 0.33
N ASN A 239 3.15 23.49 1.37
CA ASN A 239 2.00 24.38 1.26
C ASN A 239 2.40 25.84 0.94
N HIS A 240 3.70 26.15 0.96
CA HIS A 240 4.31 27.46 0.70
C HIS A 240 3.84 28.58 1.64
N ASP A 241 3.61 28.26 2.92
CA ASP A 241 3.22 29.24 3.94
C ASP A 241 4.41 29.81 4.74
N GLY A 242 5.61 29.29 4.52
CA GLY A 242 6.85 29.71 5.18
C GLY A 242 7.09 29.07 6.55
N VAL A 243 6.23 28.14 7.00
CA VAL A 243 6.28 27.49 8.31
C VAL A 243 6.20 25.97 8.15
N LEU A 244 7.29 25.28 8.49
CA LEU A 244 7.29 23.82 8.43
C LEU A 244 6.43 23.20 9.55
N THR A 245 5.31 22.59 9.18
CA THR A 245 4.34 21.95 10.08
C THR A 245 3.91 20.56 9.59
N ASP A 246 2.89 19.97 10.23
CA ASP A 246 2.26 18.73 9.77
C ASP A 246 1.50 18.92 8.44
N ASP A 247 1.07 20.14 8.13
CA ASP A 247 0.37 20.48 6.89
C ASP A 247 1.28 20.32 5.65
N ASP A 248 2.60 20.25 5.85
CA ASP A 248 3.61 19.97 4.82
C ASP A 248 3.83 18.48 4.53
N LYS A 249 3.12 17.60 5.23
CA LYS A 249 3.24 16.17 4.96
C LYS A 249 2.46 15.80 3.71
N ASN A 250 3.06 14.96 2.88
CA ASN A 250 2.53 14.59 1.57
C ASN A 250 1.36 13.58 1.57
N GLY A 251 0.81 13.23 2.74
CA GLY A 251 -0.24 12.22 2.87
C GLY A 251 -1.65 12.72 2.53
N TRP A 252 -2.62 11.80 2.64
CA TRP A 252 -4.03 12.01 2.32
C TRP A 252 -4.64 13.23 3.02
N ARG A 253 -4.41 13.34 4.33
CA ARG A 253 -5.04 14.32 5.22
C ARG A 253 -4.53 15.75 5.02
N TYR A 254 -3.22 15.90 4.82
CA TYR A 254 -2.52 17.18 4.92
C TYR A 254 -2.37 17.84 3.56
N HIS A 255 -1.19 17.83 2.94
CA HIS A 255 -0.94 18.55 1.70
C HIS A 255 -1.94 18.23 0.57
N LEU A 256 -2.40 16.97 0.47
CA LEU A 256 -3.38 16.58 -0.55
C LEU A 256 -4.80 17.06 -0.24
N GLY A 257 -5.12 17.35 1.03
CA GLY A 257 -6.42 17.86 1.47
C GLY A 257 -7.60 16.96 1.08
N LEU A 258 -7.40 15.64 0.96
CA LEU A 258 -8.45 14.73 0.52
C LEU A 258 -9.48 14.53 1.64
N PRO A 259 -10.79 14.43 1.32
CA PRO A 259 -11.83 14.22 2.31
C PRO A 259 -11.58 12.97 3.15
N TYR A 260 -11.85 13.08 4.45
CA TYR A 260 -11.82 11.96 5.40
C TYR A 260 -12.96 12.10 6.40
N ASP A 261 -13.32 11.00 7.04
CA ASP A 261 -14.39 10.92 8.04
C ASP A 261 -13.80 10.58 9.41
N THR A 262 -14.54 10.93 10.46
CA THR A 262 -14.27 10.53 11.85
C THR A 262 -15.39 9.66 12.40
N ARG A 263 -16.50 9.50 11.66
CA ARG A 263 -17.62 8.64 12.02
C ARG A 263 -17.23 7.17 11.90
N LEU A 264 -17.38 6.43 13.00
CA LEU A 264 -17.18 4.99 13.00
C LEU A 264 -18.45 4.28 12.53
N LEU A 265 -18.41 3.70 11.34
CA LEU A 265 -19.50 2.88 10.83
C LEU A 265 -19.31 1.44 11.30
N PRO A 266 -20.30 0.81 11.97
CA PRO A 266 -20.15 -0.54 12.48
C PRO A 266 -19.68 -1.58 11.45
N PRO A 267 -20.07 -1.55 10.17
CA PRO A 267 -19.58 -2.52 9.19
C PRO A 267 -18.10 -2.35 8.80
N LEU A 268 -17.48 -1.20 9.11
CA LEU A 268 -16.14 -0.83 8.63
C LEU A 268 -15.06 -0.90 9.71
N ILE A 269 -15.44 -0.97 10.97
CA ILE A 269 -14.50 -1.10 12.09
C ILE A 269 -14.01 -2.53 12.26
N TYR A 270 -12.82 -2.68 12.85
CA TYR A 270 -12.28 -3.95 13.26
C TYR A 270 -13.06 -4.49 14.46
N LYS A 271 -13.75 -5.62 14.25
CA LYS A 271 -14.65 -6.21 15.26
C LYS A 271 -13.95 -6.92 16.42
N PRO A 272 -12.84 -7.66 16.21
CA PRO A 272 -12.20 -8.41 17.29
C PRO A 272 -11.75 -7.54 18.47
N ASP A 273 -11.34 -6.30 18.20
CA ASP A 273 -10.87 -5.34 19.21
C ASP A 273 -11.66 -4.02 19.15
N ALA A 274 -12.99 -4.12 18.97
CA ALA A 274 -13.86 -2.95 18.81
C ALA A 274 -13.87 -2.00 20.03
N GLU A 275 -13.51 -2.51 21.21
CA GLU A 275 -13.35 -1.74 22.44
C GLU A 275 -12.21 -0.74 22.36
N THR A 276 -11.18 -0.98 21.54
CA THR A 276 -10.02 -0.09 21.39
C THR A 276 -10.35 1.22 20.64
N TYR A 277 -11.53 1.34 20.05
CA TYR A 277 -12.02 2.61 19.50
C TYR A 277 -12.54 3.56 20.59
N TYR A 278 -12.85 3.07 21.80
CA TYR A 278 -13.29 3.91 22.92
C TYR A 278 -12.06 4.43 23.67
N TRP A 279 -11.46 5.49 23.14
CA TRP A 279 -10.64 6.40 23.93
C TRP A 279 -11.53 7.52 24.48
N ASP A 280 -11.58 7.64 25.80
CA ASP A 280 -12.19 8.73 26.56
C ASP A 280 -11.13 9.31 27.51
#